data_AF-A0A4R8F3S4-F1
#
_entry.id   AF-A0A4R8F3S4-F1
#
_cell.length_a   1.000
_cell.length_b   1.000
_cell.length_c   1.000
_cell.angle_alpha   90.00
_cell.angle_beta   90.00
_cell.angle_gamma   90.00
#
_symmetry.space_group_name_H-M   'P 1'
#
loop_
_entity.id
_entity.type
_entity.pdbx_description
1 polymer ?
#
loop_
_entity_poly.entity_id
_entity_poly.type
_entity_poly.pdbx_seq_one_letter_code
_entity_poly.pdbx_strand_id
1 'polypeptide(L)'
;MMKFIGAHVSAAGGLENAAIRAHELEATAFALFTKNQRQWRAAPLTDEVISNFKRACEKYHYGPGQILPHDSYLINLGHPVEEALEKSREAFIDEMERCMQLGLTLLNFHPGSHLMQIPEEECLARIAQSINIALDKTEGVTAVIENTAGQGSNLGFRFEHLAAIIDGVEDKSRVGVCIDTCHAFAAGYDLRTEEDCENTFAEFERIVGFEYLCGMHLNDAKSAFGSRVDRHNSLGEGNIGHTPFAWIMRDNRFDGIPLILETTNPDIWAEEIAWLKAQQHEEATV
;
A
#
# COMPACT_ATOMS: atom_id res chain seq x y z
N MET A 1 -5.31 -14.48 -14.62
CA MET A 1 -6.09 -14.34 -13.37
C MET A 1 -6.91 -13.05 -13.51
N MET A 2 -7.64 -12.59 -12.49
CA MET A 2 -8.37 -11.31 -12.55
C MET A 2 -7.56 -10.23 -11.81
N LYS A 3 -7.51 -9.01 -12.34
CA LYS A 3 -6.97 -7.84 -11.61
C LYS A 3 -8.04 -7.23 -10.72
N PHE A 4 -7.68 -6.85 -9.51
CA PHE A 4 -8.58 -6.17 -8.59
C PHE A 4 -8.23 -4.68 -8.53
N ILE A 5 -9.12 -3.82 -9.01
CA ILE A 5 -8.83 -2.40 -9.26
C ILE A 5 -9.81 -1.56 -8.44
N GLY A 6 -9.30 -0.57 -7.73
CA GLY A 6 -10.12 0.33 -6.92
C GLY A 6 -9.40 1.56 -6.44
N ALA A 7 -9.85 2.13 -5.33
CA ALA A 7 -9.30 3.35 -4.76
C ALA A 7 -9.25 3.30 -3.23
N HIS A 8 -8.48 4.19 -2.61
CA HIS A 8 -8.50 4.43 -1.18
C HIS A 8 -9.71 5.28 -0.81
N VAL A 9 -10.82 4.61 -0.53
CA VAL A 9 -12.11 5.25 -0.27
C VAL A 9 -12.26 5.68 1.19
N SER A 10 -13.06 6.71 1.40
CA SER A 10 -13.38 7.20 2.74
C SER A 10 -14.19 6.17 3.53
N ALA A 11 -13.88 6.01 4.81
CA ALA A 11 -14.68 5.28 5.80
C ALA A 11 -15.56 6.21 6.67
N ALA A 12 -15.75 7.46 6.25
CA ALA A 12 -16.56 8.42 7.00
C ALA A 12 -18.00 7.90 7.19
N GLY A 13 -18.51 8.01 8.41
CA GLY A 13 -19.84 7.52 8.79
C GLY A 13 -19.95 6.03 9.09
N GLY A 14 -18.85 5.26 9.02
CA GLY A 14 -18.83 3.81 9.28
C GLY A 14 -17.91 3.06 8.32
N LEU A 15 -17.27 1.98 8.77
CA LEU A 15 -16.35 1.18 7.95
C LEU A 15 -17.08 0.53 6.76
N GLU A 16 -18.33 0.13 6.94
CA GLU A 16 -19.19 -0.43 5.89
C GLU A 16 -19.37 0.52 4.70
N ASN A 17 -19.29 1.83 4.94
CA ASN A 17 -19.41 2.82 3.87
C ASN A 17 -18.21 2.81 2.92
N ALA A 18 -17.05 2.29 3.34
CA ALA A 18 -15.91 2.09 2.43
C ALA A 18 -16.30 1.08 1.34
N ALA A 19 -16.85 -0.08 1.71
CA ALA A 19 -17.31 -1.07 0.75
C ALA A 19 -18.45 -0.56 -0.16
N ILE A 20 -19.38 0.24 0.40
CA ILE A 20 -20.45 0.87 -0.39
C ILE A 20 -19.87 1.84 -1.42
N ARG A 21 -18.98 2.76 -1.00
CA ARG A 21 -18.36 3.74 -1.90
C ARG A 21 -17.50 3.09 -2.96
N ALA A 22 -16.73 2.06 -2.61
CA ALA A 22 -15.97 1.28 -3.58
C ALA A 22 -16.90 0.67 -4.63
N HIS A 23 -18.05 0.12 -4.22
CA HIS A 23 -19.04 -0.43 -5.15
C HIS A 23 -19.67 0.64 -6.05
N GLU A 24 -19.94 1.85 -5.53
CA GLU A 24 -20.45 2.98 -6.32
C GLU A 24 -19.47 3.42 -7.42
N LEU A 25 -18.16 3.19 -7.23
CA LEU A 25 -17.11 3.41 -8.22
C LEU A 25 -16.90 2.21 -9.17
N GLU A 26 -17.76 1.18 -9.08
CA GLU A 26 -17.60 -0.09 -9.77
C GLU A 26 -16.26 -0.79 -9.47
N ALA A 27 -15.65 -0.54 -8.32
CA ALA A 27 -14.36 -1.10 -7.95
C ALA A 27 -14.43 -2.62 -7.72
N THR A 28 -13.31 -3.31 -7.95
CA THR A 28 -13.10 -4.72 -7.59
C THR A 28 -12.05 -4.92 -6.51
N ALA A 29 -11.41 -3.84 -6.05
CA ALA A 29 -10.60 -3.73 -4.84
C ALA A 29 -10.94 -2.44 -4.08
N PHE A 30 -10.49 -2.28 -2.84
CA PHE A 30 -10.42 -0.96 -2.20
C PHE A 30 -9.41 -0.91 -1.07
N ALA A 31 -8.98 0.30 -0.72
CA ALA A 31 -8.23 0.58 0.51
C ALA A 31 -9.07 1.45 1.45
N LEU A 32 -8.73 1.41 2.74
CA LEU A 32 -9.35 2.24 3.78
C LEU A 32 -8.40 2.43 4.97
N PHE A 33 -8.65 3.48 5.75
CA PHE A 33 -8.15 3.53 7.12
C PHE A 33 -9.15 2.83 8.05
N THR A 34 -8.68 1.94 8.92
CA THR A 34 -9.57 1.25 9.89
C THR A 34 -9.95 2.14 11.08
N LYS A 35 -9.20 3.23 11.30
CA LYS A 35 -9.40 4.22 12.36
C LYS A 35 -8.97 5.61 11.89
N ASN A 36 -9.18 6.63 12.72
CA ASN A 36 -8.72 7.98 12.42
C ASN A 36 -7.18 8.02 12.44
N GLN A 37 -6.57 8.30 11.29
CA GLN A 37 -5.14 8.34 11.07
C GLN A 37 -4.39 9.44 11.83
N ARG A 38 -5.10 10.32 12.54
CA ARG A 38 -4.52 11.40 13.37
C ARG A 38 -4.56 11.10 14.88
N GLN A 39 -5.01 9.91 15.28
CA GLN A 39 -5.16 9.52 16.68
C GLN A 39 -4.33 8.27 16.99
N TRP A 40 -3.62 8.31 18.12
CA TRP A 40 -2.79 7.19 18.60
C TRP A 40 -3.60 6.01 19.14
N ARG A 41 -4.79 6.28 19.68
CA ARG A 41 -5.69 5.26 20.23
C ARG A 41 -7.08 5.47 19.67
N ALA A 42 -7.65 4.42 19.12
CA ALA A 42 -9.04 4.39 18.71
C ALA A 42 -9.89 3.67 19.77
N ALA A 43 -11.19 3.92 19.76
CA ALA A 43 -12.10 3.07 20.50
C ALA A 43 -12.07 1.64 19.92
N PRO A 44 -12.22 0.60 20.78
CA PRO A 44 -12.39 -0.77 20.32
C PRO A 44 -13.52 -0.86 19.29
N LEU A 45 -13.36 -1.73 18.29
CA LEU A 45 -14.45 -2.05 17.37
C LEU A 45 -15.59 -2.73 18.15
N THR A 46 -16.82 -2.36 17.83
CA THR A 46 -17.99 -3.06 18.35
C THR A 46 -18.37 -4.21 17.42
N ASP A 47 -19.02 -5.24 17.98
CA ASP A 47 -19.54 -6.37 17.18
C ASP A 47 -20.47 -5.90 16.04
N GLU A 48 -21.22 -4.83 16.29
CA GLU A 48 -22.09 -4.20 15.28
C GLU A 48 -21.28 -3.63 14.11
N VAL A 49 -20.21 -2.87 14.38
CA VAL A 49 -19.34 -2.31 13.34
C VAL A 49 -18.67 -3.44 12.54
N ILE A 50 -18.15 -4.47 13.22
CA ILE A 50 -17.52 -5.61 12.58
C ILE A 50 -18.51 -6.35 11.67
N SER A 51 -19.71 -6.65 12.18
CA SER A 51 -20.76 -7.33 11.42
C SER A 51 -21.23 -6.50 10.22
N ASN A 52 -21.40 -5.19 10.37
CA ASN A 52 -21.85 -4.32 9.29
C ASN A 52 -20.81 -4.26 8.17
N PHE A 53 -19.53 -4.12 8.52
CA PHE A 53 -18.44 -4.13 7.54
C PHE A 53 -18.38 -5.45 6.77
N LYS A 54 -18.39 -6.60 7.47
CA LYS A 54 -18.36 -7.93 6.83
C LYS A 54 -19.56 -8.14 5.91
N ARG A 55 -20.77 -7.78 6.35
CA ARG A 55 -21.99 -7.89 5.53
C ARG A 55 -21.93 -7.01 4.28
N ALA A 56 -21.36 -5.81 4.39
CA ALA A 56 -21.18 -4.94 3.22
C ALA A 56 -20.17 -5.54 2.24
N CYS A 57 -19.04 -6.07 2.72
CA CYS A 57 -18.06 -6.75 1.88
C CYS A 57 -18.67 -7.97 1.17
N GLU A 58 -19.41 -8.82 1.88
CA GLU A 58 -20.13 -9.97 1.30
C GLU A 58 -21.16 -9.53 0.24
N LYS A 59 -21.95 -8.50 0.54
CA LYS A 59 -22.99 -7.97 -0.36
C LYS A 59 -22.41 -7.46 -1.68
N TYR A 60 -21.24 -6.84 -1.65
CA TYR A 60 -20.58 -6.24 -2.81
C TYR A 60 -19.42 -7.06 -3.35
N HIS A 61 -19.28 -8.32 -2.90
CA HIS A 61 -18.30 -9.30 -3.40
C HIS A 61 -16.83 -8.90 -3.23
N TYR A 62 -16.49 -8.28 -2.09
CA TYR A 62 -15.11 -8.04 -1.69
C TYR A 62 -14.62 -9.13 -0.74
N GLY A 63 -13.71 -9.97 -1.21
CA GLY A 63 -12.95 -10.91 -0.39
C GLY A 63 -11.72 -10.26 0.26
N PRO A 64 -11.08 -10.93 1.24
CA PRO A 64 -9.95 -10.35 1.97
C PRO A 64 -8.75 -9.98 1.09
N GLY A 65 -8.48 -10.75 0.03
CA GLY A 65 -7.41 -10.45 -0.93
C GLY A 65 -7.70 -9.28 -1.89
N GLN A 66 -8.86 -8.62 -1.76
CA GLN A 66 -9.25 -7.46 -2.57
C GLN A 66 -9.20 -6.16 -1.76
N ILE A 67 -8.83 -6.22 -0.47
CA ILE A 67 -8.91 -5.09 0.44
C ILE A 67 -7.52 -4.83 1.03
N LEU A 68 -6.99 -3.63 0.82
CA LEU A 68 -5.67 -3.22 1.29
C LEU A 68 -5.81 -2.07 2.30
N PRO A 69 -6.08 -2.33 3.59
CA PRO A 69 -6.14 -1.27 4.58
C PRO A 69 -4.77 -0.62 4.74
N HIS A 70 -4.75 0.68 5.01
CA HIS A 70 -3.53 1.45 5.26
C HIS A 70 -3.46 1.85 6.73
N ASP A 71 -2.27 1.79 7.34
CA ASP A 71 -2.04 2.25 8.71
C ASP A 71 -1.97 3.78 8.84
N SER A 72 -1.82 4.27 10.07
CA SER A 72 -1.69 5.70 10.34
C SER A 72 -0.30 6.24 10.01
N TYR A 73 -0.24 7.36 9.29
CA TYR A 73 1.00 8.14 9.07
C TYR A 73 1.75 8.60 10.34
N LEU A 74 1.16 8.44 11.53
CA LEU A 74 1.83 8.73 12.81
C LEU A 74 2.79 7.62 13.23
N ILE A 75 2.59 6.40 12.73
CA ILE A 75 3.37 5.22 13.10
C ILE A 75 4.75 5.33 12.45
N ASN A 76 5.80 5.14 13.25
CA ASN A 76 7.17 5.02 12.78
C ASN A 76 7.81 3.79 13.44
N LEU A 77 7.83 2.66 12.73
CA LEU A 77 8.38 1.40 13.24
C LEU A 77 9.91 1.38 13.32
N GLY A 78 10.57 2.42 12.78
CA GLY A 78 12.01 2.65 12.85
C GLY A 78 12.40 3.81 13.76
N HIS A 79 11.49 4.29 14.61
CA HIS A 79 11.71 5.51 15.39
C HIS A 79 12.99 5.39 16.27
N PRO A 80 13.88 6.42 16.27
CA PRO A 80 15.15 6.36 17.00
C PRO A 80 14.99 6.46 18.53
N VAL A 81 13.93 7.13 18.98
CA VAL A 81 13.59 7.26 20.41
C VAL A 81 12.69 6.12 20.86
N GLU A 82 13.12 5.38 21.87
CA GLU A 82 12.45 4.17 22.39
C GLU A 82 10.99 4.38 22.76
N GLU A 83 10.66 5.45 23.50
CA GLU A 83 9.27 5.72 23.93
C GLU A 83 8.31 5.88 22.74
N ALA A 84 8.74 6.59 21.70
CA ALA A 84 7.94 6.79 20.50
C ALA A 84 7.94 5.56 19.57
N LEU A 85 9.00 4.74 19.63
CA LEU A 85 9.05 3.44 18.96
C LEU A 85 8.03 2.47 19.58
N GLU A 86 8.02 2.33 20.89
CA GLU A 86 7.06 1.48 21.61
C GLU A 86 5.63 1.94 21.38
N LYS A 87 5.38 3.25 21.39
CA LYS A 87 4.07 3.81 21.05
C LYS A 87 3.63 3.46 19.62
N SER A 88 4.57 3.48 18.66
CA SER A 88 4.30 3.10 17.27
C SER A 88 4.03 1.60 17.15
N ARG A 89 4.78 0.76 17.86
CA ARG A 89 4.57 -0.69 17.93
C ARG A 89 3.19 -1.03 18.50
N GLU A 90 2.81 -0.42 19.63
CA GLU A 90 1.47 -0.57 20.22
C GLU A 90 0.37 -0.18 19.23
N ALA A 91 0.53 0.96 18.54
CA ALA A 91 -0.45 1.43 17.57
C ALA A 91 -0.56 0.54 16.32
N PHE A 92 0.56 -0.04 15.87
CA PHE A 92 0.61 -0.96 14.74
C PHE A 92 0.02 -2.33 15.07
N ILE A 93 0.28 -2.85 16.28
CA ILE A 93 -0.40 -4.05 16.80
C ILE A 93 -1.91 -3.84 16.82
N ASP A 94 -2.40 -2.69 17.30
CA ASP A 94 -3.83 -2.36 17.27
C ASP A 94 -4.40 -2.33 15.83
N GLU A 95 -3.68 -1.79 14.84
CA GLU A 95 -4.12 -1.86 13.43
C GLU A 95 -4.22 -3.31 12.93
N MET A 96 -3.22 -4.15 13.21
CA MET A 96 -3.20 -5.56 12.82
C MET A 96 -4.35 -6.33 13.49
N GLU A 97 -4.59 -6.14 14.78
CA GLU A 97 -5.71 -6.74 15.52
C GLU A 97 -7.08 -6.29 14.97
N ARG A 98 -7.19 -5.03 14.53
CA ARG A 98 -8.42 -4.53 13.87
C ARG A 98 -8.63 -5.20 12.52
N CYS A 99 -7.56 -5.39 11.74
CA CYS A 99 -7.62 -6.15 10.49
C CYS A 99 -8.12 -7.57 10.73
N MET A 100 -7.60 -8.28 11.74
CA MET A 100 -8.09 -9.61 12.14
C MET A 100 -9.59 -9.61 12.47
N GLN A 101 -10.03 -8.66 13.32
CA GLN A 101 -11.44 -8.55 13.72
C GLN A 101 -12.37 -8.33 12.51
N LEU A 102 -11.94 -7.48 11.58
CA LEU A 102 -12.67 -7.17 10.35
C LEU A 102 -12.60 -8.29 9.30
N GLY A 103 -11.75 -9.31 9.48
CA GLY A 103 -11.54 -10.40 8.54
C GLY A 103 -10.66 -10.02 7.33
N LEU A 104 -9.83 -8.98 7.49
CA LEU A 104 -8.84 -8.54 6.51
C LEU A 104 -7.55 -9.34 6.68
N THR A 105 -6.82 -9.55 5.59
CA THR A 105 -5.60 -10.39 5.57
C THR A 105 -4.33 -9.61 5.26
N LEU A 106 -4.44 -8.32 4.94
CA LEU A 106 -3.32 -7.44 4.59
C LEU A 106 -3.38 -6.19 5.48
N LEU A 107 -2.23 -5.58 5.78
CA LEU A 107 -2.12 -4.22 6.31
C LEU A 107 -0.93 -3.53 5.64
N ASN A 108 -1.21 -2.51 4.84
CA ASN A 108 -0.22 -1.66 4.19
C ASN A 108 0.30 -0.58 5.14
N PHE A 109 1.60 -0.32 5.13
CA PHE A 109 2.22 0.72 5.93
C PHE A 109 3.53 1.23 5.32
N HIS A 110 3.87 2.48 5.66
CA HIS A 110 5.20 3.01 5.36
C HIS A 110 6.20 2.51 6.40
N PRO A 111 7.38 2.00 6.00
CA PRO A 111 8.28 1.30 6.92
C PRO A 111 8.75 2.15 8.11
N GLY A 112 9.18 3.39 7.88
CA GLY A 112 9.60 4.28 8.95
C GLY A 112 10.64 5.32 8.53
N SER A 113 11.11 6.10 9.50
CA SER A 113 12.10 7.16 9.30
C SER A 113 13.10 7.24 10.44
N HIS A 114 14.38 7.46 10.09
CA HIS A 114 15.49 7.45 11.05
C HIS A 114 15.72 8.81 11.75
N LEU A 115 14.99 9.85 11.34
CA LEU A 115 15.01 11.22 11.88
C LEU A 115 16.40 11.85 12.00
N MET A 116 17.35 11.41 11.15
CA MET A 116 18.77 11.81 11.21
C MET A 116 19.45 11.53 12.57
N GLN A 117 18.91 10.60 13.37
CA GLN A 117 19.41 10.29 14.71
C GLN A 117 20.12 8.93 14.79
N ILE A 118 19.78 8.00 13.91
CA ILE A 118 20.41 6.67 13.80
C ILE A 118 20.78 6.38 12.33
N PRO A 119 21.73 5.46 12.08
CA PRO A 119 22.03 4.97 10.73
C PRO A 119 20.83 4.30 10.06
N GLU A 120 20.80 4.27 8.71
CA GLU A 120 19.73 3.60 7.96
C GLU A 120 19.61 2.12 8.33
N GLU A 121 20.73 1.40 8.41
CA GLU A 121 20.78 -0.03 8.77
C GLU A 121 20.15 -0.31 10.14
N GLU A 122 20.42 0.54 11.14
CA GLU A 122 19.82 0.40 12.47
C GLU A 122 18.30 0.65 12.43
N CYS A 123 17.86 1.64 11.63
CA CYS A 123 16.44 1.92 11.44
C CYS A 123 15.72 0.75 10.75
N LEU A 124 16.29 0.18 9.67
CA LEU A 124 15.75 -0.99 8.97
C LEU A 124 15.64 -2.21 9.91
N ALA A 125 16.67 -2.45 10.74
CA ALA A 125 16.63 -3.52 11.74
C ALA A 125 15.54 -3.29 12.80
N ARG A 126 15.32 -2.05 13.26
CA ARG A 126 14.21 -1.71 14.17
C ARG A 126 12.85 -1.96 13.53
N ILE A 127 12.70 -1.66 12.24
CA ILE A 127 11.46 -1.90 11.49
C ILE A 127 11.18 -3.40 11.41
N ALA A 128 12.17 -4.21 11.01
CA ALA A 128 12.04 -5.66 10.99
C ALA A 128 11.66 -6.25 12.36
N GLN A 129 12.31 -5.77 13.43
CA GLN A 129 11.97 -6.19 14.80
C GLN A 129 10.54 -5.79 15.20
N SER A 130 10.09 -4.60 14.80
CA SER A 130 8.72 -4.13 15.05
C SER A 130 7.69 -5.00 14.33
N ILE A 131 7.99 -5.44 13.10
CA ILE A 131 7.15 -6.39 12.36
C ILE A 131 7.10 -7.73 13.09
N ASN A 132 8.24 -8.30 13.49
CA ASN A 132 8.28 -9.56 14.26
C ASN A 132 7.41 -9.49 15.53
N ILE A 133 7.53 -8.41 16.30
CA ILE A 133 6.71 -8.20 17.51
C ILE A 133 5.21 -8.16 17.20
N ALA A 134 4.81 -7.54 16.09
CA ALA A 134 3.41 -7.46 15.69
C ALA A 134 2.90 -8.82 15.18
N LEU A 135 3.70 -9.53 14.40
CA LEU A 135 3.38 -10.88 13.91
C LEU A 135 3.30 -11.91 15.05
N ASP A 136 4.11 -11.79 16.10
CA ASP A 136 4.03 -12.66 17.29
C ASP A 136 2.73 -12.47 18.09
N LYS A 137 2.09 -11.30 17.96
CA LYS A 137 0.88 -10.93 18.71
C LYS A 137 -0.42 -11.09 17.92
N THR A 138 -0.31 -11.38 16.61
CA THR A 138 -1.45 -11.41 15.69
C THR A 138 -1.39 -12.62 14.79
N GLU A 139 -2.49 -12.97 14.15
CA GLU A 139 -2.59 -14.14 13.27
C GLU A 139 -3.31 -13.77 11.96
N GLY A 140 -2.93 -14.39 10.85
CA GLY A 140 -3.67 -14.30 9.58
C GLY A 140 -3.61 -12.96 8.84
N VAL A 141 -2.88 -11.96 9.34
CA VAL A 141 -2.64 -10.68 8.67
C VAL A 141 -1.17 -10.57 8.25
N THR A 142 -0.95 -10.23 6.98
CA THR A 142 0.36 -9.95 6.39
C THR A 142 0.70 -8.47 6.54
N ALA A 143 1.89 -8.17 7.04
CA ALA A 143 2.47 -6.84 7.07
C ALA A 143 3.00 -6.47 5.68
N VAL A 144 2.36 -5.53 5.00
CA VAL A 144 2.68 -5.12 3.62
C VAL A 144 3.47 -3.82 3.64
N ILE A 145 4.77 -3.91 3.35
CA ILE A 145 5.70 -2.78 3.40
C ILE A 145 5.58 -1.99 2.09
N GLU A 146 5.18 -0.73 2.16
CA GLU A 146 5.12 0.14 0.99
C GLU A 146 6.49 0.81 0.72
N ASN A 147 6.90 0.89 -0.55
CA ASN A 147 8.01 1.78 -0.91
C ASN A 147 7.59 3.25 -0.72
N THR A 148 8.55 4.12 -0.42
CA THR A 148 8.26 5.55 -0.20
C THR A 148 9.02 6.43 -1.18
N ALA A 149 8.58 7.68 -1.37
CA ALA A 149 9.37 8.66 -2.11
C ALA A 149 10.73 9.00 -1.44
N GLY A 150 10.92 8.59 -0.18
CA GLY A 150 12.13 8.90 0.58
C GLY A 150 12.23 10.35 1.02
N GLN A 151 11.11 11.05 1.24
CA GLN A 151 11.15 12.43 1.70
C GLN A 151 11.80 12.54 3.09
N GLY A 152 12.63 13.56 3.30
CA GLY A 152 13.29 13.79 4.59
C GLY A 152 14.20 12.64 5.02
N SER A 153 13.76 11.87 6.01
CA SER A 153 14.50 10.71 6.56
C SER A 153 13.73 9.40 6.44
N ASN A 154 12.68 9.37 5.62
CA ASN A 154 11.90 8.16 5.34
C ASN A 154 12.75 7.15 4.59
N LEU A 155 12.67 5.88 5.01
CA LEU A 155 13.27 4.72 4.35
C LEU A 155 12.22 4.00 3.50
N GLY A 156 12.60 2.88 2.87
CA GLY A 156 11.74 2.17 1.91
C GLY A 156 11.77 2.73 0.49
N PHE A 157 12.51 3.82 0.23
CA PHE A 157 12.64 4.39 -1.12
C PHE A 157 13.57 3.62 -2.07
N ARG A 158 14.28 2.61 -1.57
CA ARG A 158 15.08 1.68 -2.38
C ARG A 158 14.51 0.29 -2.19
N PHE A 159 14.48 -0.51 -3.24
CA PHE A 159 14.10 -1.92 -3.13
C PHE A 159 15.01 -2.68 -2.14
N GLU A 160 16.29 -2.31 -2.04
CA GLU A 160 17.21 -2.90 -1.05
C GLU A 160 16.78 -2.61 0.41
N HIS A 161 16.06 -1.52 0.67
CA HIS A 161 15.50 -1.28 2.00
C HIS A 161 14.40 -2.27 2.33
N LEU A 162 13.53 -2.55 1.36
CA LEU A 162 12.43 -3.51 1.52
C LEU A 162 13.01 -4.91 1.74
N ALA A 163 13.97 -5.31 0.90
CA ALA A 163 14.66 -6.59 1.04
C ALA A 163 15.35 -6.73 2.41
N ALA A 164 16.08 -5.69 2.87
CA ALA A 164 16.73 -5.71 4.19
C ALA A 164 15.74 -5.86 5.36
N ILE A 165 14.55 -5.27 5.25
CA ILE A 165 13.48 -5.45 6.25
C ILE A 165 12.97 -6.89 6.20
N ILE A 166 12.62 -7.39 5.02
CA ILE A 166 12.11 -8.76 4.81
C ILE A 166 13.11 -9.80 5.33
N ASP A 167 14.41 -9.61 5.08
CA ASP A 167 15.48 -10.48 5.55
C ASP A 167 15.46 -10.62 7.08
N GLY A 168 15.23 -9.51 7.79
CA GLY A 168 15.12 -9.46 9.25
C GLY A 168 13.79 -9.97 9.83
N VAL A 169 12.76 -10.19 9.01
CA VAL A 169 11.48 -10.76 9.46
C VAL A 169 11.58 -12.29 9.59
N GLU A 170 11.11 -12.83 10.71
CA GLU A 170 11.16 -14.27 11.01
C GLU A 170 10.09 -15.05 10.23
N ASP A 171 8.82 -14.67 10.37
CA ASP A 171 7.69 -15.25 9.63
C ASP A 171 7.51 -14.56 8.27
N LYS A 172 8.34 -14.96 7.30
CA LYS A 172 8.28 -14.43 5.93
C LYS A 172 6.99 -14.77 5.18
N SER A 173 6.14 -15.66 5.71
CA SER A 173 4.83 -15.95 5.09
C SER A 173 3.81 -14.82 5.32
N ARG A 174 4.09 -13.93 6.28
CA ARG A 174 3.23 -12.79 6.65
C ARG A 174 3.95 -11.45 6.54
N VAL A 175 4.93 -11.36 5.65
CA VAL A 175 5.46 -10.09 5.16
C VAL A 175 5.32 -10.04 3.64
N GLY A 176 4.99 -8.87 3.13
CA GLY A 176 4.91 -8.60 1.70
C GLY A 176 5.23 -7.15 1.41
N VAL A 177 5.06 -6.73 0.16
CA VAL A 177 5.31 -5.37 -0.28
C VAL A 177 4.17 -4.81 -1.11
N CYS A 178 3.97 -3.49 -1.00
CA CYS A 178 3.18 -2.70 -1.92
C CYS A 178 4.12 -1.78 -2.69
N ILE A 179 3.98 -1.72 -4.02
CA ILE A 179 4.70 -0.73 -4.82
C ILE A 179 3.76 0.39 -5.22
N ASP A 180 4.06 1.59 -4.77
CA ASP A 180 3.48 2.85 -5.21
C ASP A 180 4.30 3.43 -6.37
N THR A 181 3.64 3.68 -7.50
CA THR A 181 4.28 4.19 -8.73
C THR A 181 4.77 5.63 -8.61
N CYS A 182 4.06 6.50 -7.89
CA CYS A 182 4.50 7.88 -7.62
C CYS A 182 5.74 7.88 -6.72
N HIS A 183 5.73 7.05 -5.68
CA HIS A 183 6.87 6.88 -4.79
C HIS A 183 8.09 6.33 -5.50
N ALA A 184 7.93 5.30 -6.33
CA ALA A 184 9.02 4.71 -7.11
C ALA A 184 9.65 5.76 -8.03
N PHE A 185 8.82 6.50 -8.78
CA PHE A 185 9.26 7.58 -9.66
C PHE A 185 9.97 8.72 -8.91
N ALA A 186 9.42 9.15 -7.79
CA ALA A 186 10.02 10.18 -6.95
C ALA A 186 11.34 9.70 -6.32
N ALA A 187 11.50 8.40 -6.07
CA ALA A 187 12.71 7.80 -5.54
C ALA A 187 13.80 7.55 -6.61
N GLY A 188 13.45 7.60 -7.89
CA GLY A 188 14.40 7.46 -9.01
C GLY A 188 14.26 6.18 -9.83
N TYR A 189 13.17 5.42 -9.67
CA TYR A 189 12.82 4.32 -10.56
C TYR A 189 11.94 4.84 -11.70
N ASP A 190 12.46 4.85 -12.92
CA ASP A 190 11.74 5.43 -14.05
C ASP A 190 10.62 4.50 -14.52
N LEU A 191 9.52 5.10 -14.95
CA LEU A 191 8.27 4.42 -15.35
C LEU A 191 7.65 5.06 -16.61
N ARG A 192 8.34 6.02 -17.24
CA ARG A 192 7.76 6.86 -18.31
C ARG A 192 7.62 6.11 -19.64
N THR A 193 8.43 5.08 -19.86
CA THR A 193 8.35 4.19 -21.02
C THR A 193 8.13 2.74 -20.61
N GLU A 194 7.68 1.88 -21.53
CA GLU A 194 7.56 0.43 -21.27
C GLU A 194 8.93 -0.21 -20.97
N GLU A 195 10.01 0.27 -21.61
CA GLU A 195 11.38 -0.18 -21.32
C GLU A 195 11.79 0.19 -19.90
N ASP A 196 11.49 1.40 -19.45
CA ASP A 196 11.74 1.84 -18.08
C ASP A 196 10.93 1.02 -17.06
N CYS A 197 9.67 0.71 -17.38
CA CYS A 197 8.85 -0.18 -16.54
C CYS A 197 9.49 -1.56 -16.40
N GLU A 198 9.87 -2.20 -17.53
CA GLU A 198 10.50 -3.52 -17.49
C GLU A 198 11.83 -3.49 -16.72
N ASN A 199 12.66 -2.45 -16.90
CA ASN A 199 13.90 -2.29 -16.17
C ASN A 199 13.66 -2.16 -14.64
N THR A 200 12.72 -1.28 -14.25
CA THR A 200 12.35 -1.08 -12.84
C THR A 200 11.83 -2.36 -12.20
N PHE A 201 10.92 -3.08 -12.87
CA PHE A 201 10.33 -4.29 -12.31
C PHE A 201 11.25 -5.53 -12.41
N ALA A 202 12.20 -5.56 -13.35
CA ALA A 202 13.28 -6.54 -13.35
C ALA A 202 14.26 -6.32 -12.19
N GLU A 203 14.52 -5.06 -11.83
CA GLU A 203 15.30 -4.73 -10.65
C GLU A 203 14.55 -5.10 -9.36
N PHE A 204 13.25 -4.83 -9.28
CA PHE A 204 12.39 -5.28 -8.18
C PHE A 204 12.42 -6.80 -8.00
N GLU A 205 12.24 -7.56 -9.09
CA GLU A 205 12.30 -9.03 -9.05
C GLU A 205 13.67 -9.52 -8.54
N ARG A 206 14.77 -8.91 -8.99
CA ARG A 206 16.12 -9.30 -8.59
C ARG A 206 16.41 -9.05 -7.11
N ILE A 207 15.86 -7.97 -6.53
CA ILE A 207 16.19 -7.52 -5.18
C ILE A 207 15.19 -8.04 -4.14
N VAL A 208 13.90 -7.95 -4.44
CA VAL A 208 12.80 -8.28 -3.53
C VAL A 208 12.10 -9.56 -3.96
N GLY A 209 11.72 -9.66 -5.24
CA GLY A 209 10.96 -10.79 -5.79
C GLY A 209 9.45 -10.55 -5.81
N PHE A 210 8.82 -10.88 -6.95
CA PHE A 210 7.36 -10.79 -7.14
C PHE A 210 6.57 -11.70 -6.19
N GLU A 211 7.20 -12.70 -5.58
CA GLU A 211 6.57 -13.54 -4.55
C GLU A 211 6.13 -12.77 -3.30
N TYR A 212 6.74 -11.61 -3.02
CA TYR A 212 6.35 -10.73 -1.92
C TYR A 212 5.33 -9.67 -2.34
N LEU A 213 5.06 -9.47 -3.63
CA LEU A 213 4.16 -8.41 -4.09
C LEU A 213 2.71 -8.71 -3.69
N CYS A 214 2.19 -7.92 -2.77
CA CYS A 214 0.86 -8.09 -2.18
C CYS A 214 -0.14 -7.01 -2.61
N GLY A 215 0.31 -5.92 -3.22
CA GLY A 215 -0.53 -4.82 -3.67
C GLY A 215 0.24 -3.79 -4.48
N MET A 216 -0.49 -2.87 -5.10
CA MET A 216 0.08 -1.71 -5.79
C MET A 216 -0.74 -0.48 -5.47
N HIS A 217 -0.08 0.66 -5.33
CA HIS A 217 -0.72 1.96 -5.43
C HIS A 217 -0.42 2.57 -6.80
N LEU A 218 -1.48 2.92 -7.53
CA LEU A 218 -1.42 3.43 -8.90
C LEU A 218 -1.62 4.94 -8.87
N ASN A 219 -0.51 5.66 -8.80
CA ASN A 219 -0.47 7.10 -8.66
C ASN A 219 0.44 7.71 -9.73
N ASP A 220 -0.04 8.69 -10.47
CA ASP A 220 0.86 9.56 -11.25
C ASP A 220 1.56 10.52 -10.29
N ALA A 221 2.66 11.15 -10.73
CA ALA A 221 3.46 12.04 -9.90
C ALA A 221 3.36 13.49 -10.39
N LYS A 222 2.90 14.38 -9.53
CA LYS A 222 3.03 15.83 -9.74
C LYS A 222 4.48 16.31 -9.55
N SER A 223 5.25 15.58 -8.75
CA SER A 223 6.68 15.84 -8.51
C SER A 223 7.56 15.34 -9.66
N ALA A 224 8.80 15.82 -9.74
CA ALA A 224 9.75 15.44 -10.78
C ALA A 224 10.43 14.09 -10.48
N PHE A 225 10.96 13.44 -11.51
CA PHE A 225 11.74 12.21 -11.40
C PHE A 225 12.90 12.36 -10.41
N GLY A 226 13.06 11.39 -9.50
CA GLY A 226 14.14 11.41 -8.51
C GLY A 226 14.10 12.59 -7.53
N SER A 227 12.96 13.30 -7.42
CA SER A 227 12.84 14.50 -6.59
C SER A 227 12.82 14.22 -5.08
N ARG A 228 12.52 12.99 -4.67
CA ARG A 228 12.22 12.59 -3.29
C ARG A 228 11.07 13.38 -2.65
N VAL A 229 10.12 13.82 -3.47
CA VAL A 229 8.92 14.55 -3.04
C VAL A 229 7.69 13.71 -3.37
N ASP A 230 6.95 13.36 -2.32
CA ASP A 230 5.68 12.66 -2.44
C ASP A 230 4.55 13.66 -2.76
N ARG A 231 4.12 13.64 -4.03
CA ARG A 231 2.95 14.39 -4.51
C ARG A 231 2.27 13.65 -5.65
N HIS A 232 1.18 12.97 -5.33
CA HIS A 232 0.36 12.25 -6.29
C HIS A 232 -0.32 13.21 -7.29
N ASN A 233 -0.78 12.64 -8.41
CA ASN A 233 -1.66 13.27 -9.38
C ASN A 233 -2.61 12.22 -9.99
N SER A 234 -3.64 12.68 -10.70
CA SER A 234 -4.51 11.81 -11.50
C SER A 234 -3.72 11.11 -12.61
N LEU A 235 -4.17 9.92 -13.02
CA LEU A 235 -3.50 9.09 -14.02
C LEU A 235 -3.32 9.85 -15.35
N GLY A 236 -2.08 10.04 -15.78
CA GLY A 236 -1.75 10.71 -17.03
C GLY A 236 -1.62 12.23 -16.96
N GLU A 237 -1.98 12.84 -15.84
CA GLU A 237 -1.89 14.29 -15.64
C GLU A 237 -0.53 14.72 -15.04
N GLY A 238 0.30 13.77 -14.60
CA GLY A 238 1.59 14.02 -13.98
C GLY A 238 2.79 13.81 -14.89
N ASN A 239 3.96 13.70 -14.26
CA ASN A 239 5.25 13.55 -14.92
C ASN A 239 5.58 12.09 -15.27
N ILE A 240 4.76 11.13 -14.85
CA ILE A 240 4.89 9.72 -15.24
C ILE A 240 4.12 9.48 -16.54
N GLY A 241 2.87 9.94 -16.63
CA GLY A 241 1.99 9.75 -17.78
C GLY A 241 1.24 8.41 -17.75
N HIS A 242 0.52 8.08 -18.83
CA HIS A 242 -0.34 6.89 -18.88
C HIS A 242 0.41 5.55 -19.03
N THR A 243 1.66 5.58 -19.51
CA THR A 243 2.43 4.40 -19.92
C THR A 243 2.46 3.27 -18.88
N PRO A 244 2.89 3.49 -17.63
CA PRO A 244 3.06 2.38 -16.70
C PRO A 244 1.73 1.76 -16.31
N PHE A 245 0.65 2.54 -16.26
CA PHE A 245 -0.65 2.02 -15.88
C PHE A 245 -1.19 1.05 -16.94
N ALA A 246 -1.07 1.39 -18.23
CA ALA A 246 -1.43 0.49 -19.32
C ALA A 246 -0.50 -0.75 -19.37
N TRP A 247 0.80 -0.56 -19.11
CA TRP A 247 1.77 -1.64 -19.04
C TRP A 247 1.45 -2.63 -17.91
N ILE A 248 1.21 -2.14 -16.68
CA ILE A 248 0.82 -2.94 -15.50
C ILE A 248 -0.47 -3.72 -15.80
N MET A 249 -1.48 -3.08 -16.42
CA MET A 249 -2.76 -3.74 -16.72
C MET A 249 -2.63 -4.93 -17.67
N ARG A 250 -1.62 -4.94 -18.54
CA ARG A 250 -1.36 -6.01 -19.51
C ARG A 250 -0.42 -7.11 -19.00
N ASP A 251 0.23 -6.89 -17.85
CA ASP A 251 1.17 -7.84 -17.27
C ASP A 251 0.50 -8.73 -16.20
N ASN A 252 0.67 -10.05 -16.31
CA ASN A 252 0.02 -11.03 -15.45
C ASN A 252 0.64 -11.12 -14.03
N ARG A 253 1.83 -10.57 -13.82
CA ARG A 253 2.51 -10.51 -12.52
C ARG A 253 1.74 -9.69 -11.49
N PHE A 254 0.87 -8.79 -11.95
CA PHE A 254 0.02 -7.93 -11.12
C PHE A 254 -1.42 -8.43 -10.98
N ASP A 255 -1.71 -9.66 -11.39
CA ASP A 255 -3.03 -10.26 -11.19
C ASP A 255 -3.23 -10.73 -9.74
N GLY A 256 -4.48 -10.77 -9.27
CA GLY A 256 -4.82 -11.38 -7.97
C GLY A 256 -4.48 -10.55 -6.73
N ILE A 257 -3.93 -9.34 -6.91
CA ILE A 257 -3.60 -8.39 -5.84
C ILE A 257 -4.45 -7.10 -5.97
N PRO A 258 -4.68 -6.37 -4.87
CA PRO A 258 -5.31 -5.05 -4.89
C PRO A 258 -4.43 -4.00 -5.60
N LEU A 259 -4.99 -3.36 -6.62
CA LEU A 259 -4.41 -2.25 -7.38
C LEU A 259 -5.24 -0.99 -7.05
N ILE A 260 -4.67 -0.09 -6.25
CA ILE A 260 -5.41 0.96 -5.54
C ILE A 260 -5.00 2.35 -6.04
N LEU A 261 -5.98 3.16 -6.43
CA LEU A 261 -5.79 4.58 -6.69
C LEU A 261 -5.76 5.38 -5.37
N GLU A 262 -4.75 6.23 -5.22
CA GLU A 262 -4.70 7.31 -4.23
C GLU A 262 -4.52 8.67 -4.94
N THR A 263 -5.03 8.75 -6.16
CA THR A 263 -4.97 9.92 -7.02
C THR A 263 -5.76 11.07 -6.41
N THR A 264 -5.39 12.30 -6.78
CA THR A 264 -5.81 13.51 -6.05
C THR A 264 -7.25 13.95 -6.30
N ASN A 265 -7.95 13.38 -7.28
CA ASN A 265 -9.29 13.80 -7.68
C ASN A 265 -10.30 12.63 -7.58
N PRO A 266 -10.99 12.47 -6.44
CA PRO A 266 -11.97 11.41 -6.26
C PRO A 266 -13.17 11.46 -7.22
N ASP A 267 -13.48 12.64 -7.78
CA ASP A 267 -14.64 12.82 -8.67
C ASP A 267 -14.49 12.04 -9.99
N ILE A 268 -13.26 11.65 -10.36
CA ILE A 268 -12.97 10.89 -11.58
C ILE A 268 -12.50 9.46 -11.30
N TRP A 269 -12.52 8.98 -10.06
CA TRP A 269 -12.06 7.62 -9.75
C TRP A 269 -12.83 6.54 -10.50
N ALA A 270 -14.14 6.70 -10.71
CA ALA A 270 -14.92 5.76 -11.52
C ALA A 270 -14.40 5.70 -12.98
N GLU A 271 -13.99 6.84 -13.53
CA GLU A 271 -13.43 6.94 -14.88
C GLU A 271 -12.02 6.34 -14.95
N GLU A 272 -11.17 6.61 -13.96
CA GLU A 272 -9.82 6.03 -13.86
C GLU A 272 -9.87 4.50 -13.69
N ILE A 273 -10.77 3.98 -12.84
CA ILE A 273 -10.99 2.54 -12.66
C ILE A 273 -11.49 1.90 -13.96
N ALA A 274 -12.45 2.53 -14.65
CA ALA A 274 -12.96 2.03 -15.92
C ALA A 274 -11.88 2.02 -17.01
N TRP A 275 -11.05 3.08 -17.07
CA TRP A 275 -9.94 3.18 -18.00
C TRP A 275 -8.91 2.07 -17.76
N LEU A 276 -8.48 1.85 -16.51
CA LEU A 276 -7.54 0.76 -16.16
C LEU A 276 -8.07 -0.61 -16.61
N LYS A 277 -9.35 -0.90 -16.38
CA LYS A 277 -9.98 -2.14 -16.86
C LYS A 277 -9.94 -2.26 -18.38
N ALA A 278 -10.14 -1.17 -19.11
CA ALA A 278 -10.08 -1.17 -20.57
C ALA A 278 -8.67 -1.47 -21.10
N GLN A 279 -7.61 -1.02 -20.40
CA GLN A 279 -6.22 -1.26 -20.79
C GLN A 279 -5.82 -2.75 -20.75
N GLN A 280 -6.59 -3.62 -20.08
CA GLN A 280 -6.32 -5.06 -20.02
C GLN A 280 -6.53 -5.77 -21.36
N HIS A 281 -7.28 -5.16 -22.29
CA HIS A 281 -7.72 -5.77 -23.54
C HIS A 281 -7.28 -4.99 -24.79
N GLU A 282 -6.64 -3.84 -24.65
CA GLU A 282 -6.05 -3.13 -25.79
C GLU A 282 -4.80 -3.88 -26.26
N GLU A 283 -4.90 -4.51 -27.44
CA GLU A 283 -3.73 -4.99 -28.17
C GLU A 283 -2.79 -3.79 -28.38
N ALA A 284 -1.51 -3.97 -28.04
CA ALA A 284 -0.48 -2.99 -28.33
C ALA A 284 -0.54 -2.70 -29.84
N THR A 285 -1.01 -1.51 -30.19
CA THR A 285 -0.97 -1.05 -31.58
C THR A 285 0.49 -0.77 -31.89
N VAL A 286 1.14 -1.75 -32.53
CA VAL A 286 2.51 -1.66 -33.07
C VAL A 286 2.55 -0.66 -34.22
#